data_AF-A0A959T7T7-F1
#
_entry.id   AF-A0A959T7T7-F1
#
_cell.length_a   1.000
_cell.length_b   1.000
_cell.length_c   1.000
_cell.angle_alpha   90.00
_cell.angle_beta   90.00
_cell.angle_gamma   90.00
#
_symmetry.space_group_name_H-M   'P 1'
#
loop_
_entity.id
_entity.type
_entity.pdbx_description
1 polymer ?
#
loop_
_entity_poly.entity_id
_entity_poly.type
_entity_poly.pdbx_seq_one_letter_code
_entity_poly.pdbx_strand_id
1 'polypeptide(L)'
;SRIPELSAENYDHLVGRARYLNDPLTVAWEAVQASHLAVDSVLDLERKINGEYPEDMKFVFEDRGRGSMRFPSREYTQAYEASM
;
A
#
# COMPACT_ATOMS: atom_id res chain seq x y z
N SER A 1 3.17 5.30 2.31
CA SER A 1 3.72 4.36 1.31
C SER A 1 4.48 3.20 1.98
N ARG A 2 3.95 2.57 3.03
CA ARG A 2 4.74 1.61 3.83
C ARG A 2 4.92 0.24 3.17
N ILE A 3 3.87 -0.30 2.53
CA ILE A 3 3.91 -1.62 1.87
C ILE A 3 5.00 -1.68 0.78
N PRO A 4 5.05 -0.76 -0.22
CA PRO A 4 6.09 -0.84 -1.25
C PRO A 4 7.50 -0.71 -0.67
N GLU A 5 7.68 0.06 0.41
CA GLU A 5 9.01 0.22 1.03
C GLU A 5 9.48 -1.04 1.76
N LEU A 6 8.57 -1.83 2.33
CA LEU A 6 8.90 -3.06 3.06
C LEU A 6 8.95 -4.31 2.16
N SER A 7 8.16 -4.31 1.08
CA SER A 7 7.90 -5.49 0.26
C SER A 7 8.49 -5.40 -1.16
N ALA A 8 9.08 -4.26 -1.55
CA ALA A 8 9.67 -4.08 -2.88
C ALA A 8 10.66 -5.18 -3.26
N GLU A 9 11.51 -5.63 -2.33
CA GLU A 9 12.50 -6.69 -2.61
C GLU A 9 11.86 -8.03 -3.00
N ASN A 10 10.58 -8.24 -2.66
CA ASN A 10 9.84 -9.46 -2.96
C ASN A 10 9.05 -9.37 -4.28
N TYR A 11 9.03 -8.22 -4.93
CA TYR A 11 8.26 -8.03 -6.16
C TYR A 11 9.02 -8.47 -7.39
N ASP A 12 8.31 -9.02 -8.36
CA ASP A 12 8.88 -9.25 -9.68
C ASP A 12 8.98 -7.92 -10.43
N HIS A 13 10.21 -7.43 -10.59
CA HIS A 13 10.48 -6.20 -11.34
C HIS A 13 10.57 -6.43 -12.85
N LEU A 14 10.54 -7.67 -13.35
CA LEU A 14 10.65 -8.02 -14.76
C LEU A 14 9.27 -8.14 -15.43
N VAL A 15 8.52 -7.03 -15.45
CA VAL A 15 7.13 -6.95 -15.93
C VAL A 15 6.93 -6.99 -17.45
N GLY A 16 7.99 -7.27 -18.22
CA GLY A 16 7.97 -7.32 -19.68
C GLY A 16 8.17 -5.95 -20.36
N ARG A 17 7.85 -5.89 -21.66
CA ARG A 17 8.10 -4.71 -22.49
C ARG A 17 6.96 -3.70 -22.39
N ALA A 18 7.32 -2.41 -22.35
CA ALA A 18 6.37 -1.31 -22.45
C ALA A 18 5.54 -1.43 -23.74
N ARG A 19 4.27 -1.06 -23.65
CA ARG A 19 3.33 -1.01 -24.78
C ARG A 19 2.92 0.44 -25.02
N TYR A 20 2.77 0.79 -26.28
CA TYR A 20 2.26 2.10 -26.65
C TYR A 20 0.75 2.18 -26.33
N LEU A 21 0.34 3.23 -25.62
CA LEU A 21 -1.06 3.50 -25.33
C LEU A 21 -1.58 4.51 -26.34
N ASN A 22 -2.50 4.09 -27.21
CA ASN A 22 -3.10 4.95 -28.23
C ASN A 22 -3.94 6.09 -27.63
N ASP A 23 -4.53 5.85 -26.45
CA ASP A 23 -5.27 6.84 -25.68
C ASP A 23 -4.88 6.76 -24.19
N PRO A 24 -3.81 7.47 -23.79
CA PRO A 24 -3.36 7.48 -22.40
C PRO A 24 -4.39 8.06 -21.41
N LEU A 25 -5.28 8.95 -21.87
CA LEU A 25 -6.26 9.60 -21.01
C LEU A 25 -7.35 8.60 -20.59
N THR A 26 -7.83 7.80 -21.52
CA THR A 26 -8.79 6.72 -21.21
C THR A 26 -8.19 5.73 -20.22
N VAL A 27 -6.95 5.27 -20.44
CA VAL A 27 -6.27 4.34 -19.52
C VAL A 27 -6.08 4.94 -18.12
N ALA A 28 -5.75 6.24 -18.04
CA ALA A 28 -5.64 6.93 -16.75
C ALA A 28 -6.98 6.94 -16.00
N TRP A 29 -8.09 7.21 -16.69
CA TRP A 29 -9.43 7.20 -16.08
C TRP A 29 -9.89 5.80 -15.69
N GLU A 30 -9.56 4.77 -16.47
CA GLU A 30 -9.79 3.37 -16.09
C GLU A 30 -9.06 3.02 -14.79
N ALA A 31 -7.80 3.43 -14.64
CA ALA A 31 -7.04 3.21 -13.42
C ALA A 31 -7.64 3.94 -12.20
N VAL A 32 -8.11 5.19 -12.39
CA VAL A 32 -8.79 5.95 -11.34
C VAL A 32 -10.10 5.26 -10.92
N GLN A 33 -10.91 4.83 -11.90
CA GLN A 33 -12.17 4.14 -11.61
C GLN A 33 -11.93 2.82 -10.89
N ALA A 34 -11.00 1.99 -11.37
CA ALA A 34 -10.65 0.72 -10.74
C ALA A 34 -10.14 0.93 -9.29
N SER A 35 -9.32 1.95 -9.07
CA SER A 35 -8.83 2.29 -7.73
C SER A 35 -9.98 2.73 -6.81
N HIS A 36 -10.93 3.52 -7.32
CA HIS A 36 -12.07 3.98 -6.54
C HIS A 36 -13.01 2.83 -6.16
N LEU A 37 -13.22 1.87 -7.06
CA LEU A 37 -14.04 0.68 -6.80
C LEU A 37 -13.48 -0.21 -5.69
N ALA A 38 -12.20 -0.11 -5.36
CA ALA A 38 -11.58 -0.87 -4.28
C ALA A 38 -11.61 -0.16 -2.92
N VAL A 39 -12.08 1.09 -2.84
CA VAL A 39 -12.00 1.92 -1.61
C VAL A 39 -12.70 1.27 -0.43
N ASP A 40 -13.88 0.70 -0.64
CA ASP A 40 -14.63 -0.01 0.39
C ASP A 40 -13.82 -1.18 0.98
N SER A 41 -13.24 -2.00 0.11
CA SER A 41 -12.45 -3.16 0.45
C SER A 41 -11.19 -2.78 1.23
N VAL A 42 -10.46 -1.77 0.74
CA VAL A 42 -9.23 -1.27 1.39
C VAL A 42 -9.52 -0.73 2.79
N LEU A 43 -10.61 0.04 2.97
CA LEU A 43 -10.99 0.58 4.27
C LEU A 43 -11.56 -0.48 5.22
N ASP A 44 -12.26 -1.48 4.70
CA ASP A 44 -12.78 -2.59 5.51
C ASP A 44 -11.66 -3.51 6.00
N LEU A 45 -10.67 -3.81 5.15
CA LEU A 45 -9.44 -4.51 5.54
C LEU A 45 -8.70 -3.72 6.63
N GLU A 46 -8.53 -2.41 6.45
CA GLU A 46 -7.85 -1.57 7.45
C GLU A 46 -8.60 -1.61 8.79
N ARG A 47 -9.93 -1.51 8.76
CA ARG A 47 -10.77 -1.58 9.97
C ARG A 47 -10.59 -2.91 10.69
N LYS A 48 -10.58 -4.02 9.95
CA LYS A 48 -10.42 -5.36 10.51
C LYS A 48 -9.05 -5.52 11.18
N ILE A 49 -7.96 -5.22 10.48
CA ILE A 49 -6.60 -5.35 11.01
C ILE A 49 -6.37 -4.40 12.19
N ASN A 50 -6.93 -3.20 12.16
CA ASN A 50 -6.90 -2.28 13.30
C ASN A 50 -7.56 -2.83 14.57
N GLY A 51 -8.55 -3.72 14.43
CA GLY A 51 -9.20 -4.39 15.56
C GLY A 51 -8.39 -5.56 16.13
N GLU A 52 -7.45 -6.09 15.36
CA GLU A 52 -6.61 -7.25 15.74
C GLU A 52 -5.29 -6.81 16.41
N TYR A 53 -4.86 -5.57 16.21
CA TYR A 53 -3.58 -5.06 16.72
C TYR A 53 -3.74 -4.10 17.91
N PRO A 54 -2.95 -4.26 18.99
CA PRO A 54 -2.83 -3.26 20.05
C PRO A 54 -2.27 -1.92 19.55
N GLU A 55 -2.73 -0.80 20.12
CA GLU A 55 -2.34 0.56 19.70
C GLU A 55 -0.82 0.81 19.74
N ASP A 56 -0.13 0.26 20.74
CA ASP A 56 1.32 0.36 20.93
C ASP A 56 2.13 -0.46 19.91
N MET A 57 1.50 -1.44 19.25
CA MET A 57 2.13 -2.27 18.22
C MET A 57 1.85 -1.80 16.79
N LYS A 58 0.88 -0.89 16.59
CA LYS A 58 0.49 -0.43 15.25
C LYS A 58 1.52 0.50 14.61
N PHE A 59 2.32 1.22 15.41
CA PHE A 59 3.16 2.28 14.91
C PHE A 59 4.56 2.28 15.50
N VAL A 60 5.51 2.75 14.69
CA VAL A 60 6.90 2.97 15.06
C VAL A 60 7.31 4.39 14.69
N PHE A 61 8.24 4.96 15.45
CA PHE A 61 8.87 6.22 15.11
C PHE A 61 10.20 5.94 14.42
N GLU A 62 10.38 6.50 13.23
CA GLU A 62 11.61 6.35 12.45
C GLU A 62 12.08 7.71 11.96
N ASP A 63 13.39 7.90 11.93
CA ASP A 63 14.00 9.10 11.37
C ASP A 63 14.05 8.99 9.85
N ARG A 64 13.35 9.90 9.16
CA ARG A 64 13.45 10.06 7.70
C ARG A 64 13.84 11.48 7.34
N GLY A 65 15.04 11.61 6.77
CA GLY A 65 15.59 12.90 6.39
C GLY A 65 15.86 13.77 7.61
N ARG A 66 15.10 14.86 7.78
CA ARG A 66 15.34 15.87 8.82
C ARG A 66 14.46 15.75 10.06
N GLY A 67 13.66 14.69 10.21
CA GLY A 67 12.81 14.53 11.39
C GLY A 67 12.34 13.10 11.63
N SER A 68 11.93 12.86 12.89
CA SER A 68 11.27 11.64 13.32
C SER A 68 9.80 11.67 12.89
N MET A 69 9.36 10.61 12.22
CA MET A 69 7.99 10.46 11.72
C MET A 69 7.38 9.15 12.21
N ARG A 70 6.06 9.17 12.47
CA ARG A 70 5.29 7.98 12.84
C ARG A 70 4.90 7.21 11.59
N PHE A 71 5.27 5.93 11.54
CA PHE A 71 4.91 5.00 10.47
C PHE A 71 4.16 3.80 11.03
N PRO A 72 3.31 3.13 10.22
CA PRO A 72 2.82 1.81 10.58
C PRO A 72 3.99 0.85 10.81
N SER A 73 3.89 0.01 11.83
CA SER A 73 4.90 -1.00 12.14
C SER A 73 5.04 -2.01 11.00
N ARG A 74 6.16 -2.73 10.97
CA ARG A 74 6.41 -3.75 9.94
C ARG A 74 5.37 -4.86 10.03
N GLU A 75 5.09 -5.30 11.25
CA GLU A 75 4.16 -6.38 11.57
C GLU A 75 2.73 -6.01 11.16
N TYR A 76 2.28 -4.80 11.50
CA TYR A 76 0.96 -4.31 11.08
C TYR A 76 0.86 -4.22 9.56
N THR A 77 1.90 -3.69 8.90
CA THR A 77 1.91 -3.53 7.44
C THR A 77 1.87 -4.88 6.72
N GLN A 78 2.61 -5.87 7.21
CA GLN A 78 2.63 -7.21 6.64
C GLN A 78 1.31 -7.95 6.85
N ALA A 79 0.67 -7.82 8.02
CA ALA A 79 -0.64 -8.41 8.25
C ALA A 79 -1.72 -7.79 7.36
N TYR A 80 -1.65 -6.48 7.16
CA TYR A 80 -2.53 -5.79 6.23
C TYR A 80 -2.29 -6.25 4.78
N GLU A 81 -1.04 -6.31 4.30
CA GLU A 81 -0.70 -6.82 2.97
C GLU A 81 -1.14 -8.28 2.77
N ALA A 82 -1.00 -9.14 3.80
CA ALA A 82 -1.44 -10.53 3.74
C ALA A 82 -2.98 -10.70 3.74
N SER A 83 -3.73 -9.64 4.06
CA SER A 83 -5.20 -9.65 4.05
C SER A 83 -5.82 -9.17 2.73
N MET A 84 -4.99 -8.58 1.85
CA MET A 84 -5.36 -8.16 0.49
C MET A 84 -5.48 -9.36 -0.44
#